data_AF-A0A4R4Q228-F1
#
_entry.id   AF-A0A4R4Q228-F1
#
_cell.length_a   1.000
_cell.length_b   1.000
_cell.length_c   1.000
_cell.angle_alpha   90.00
_cell.angle_beta   90.00
_cell.angle_gamma   90.00
#
_symmetry.space_group_name_H-M   'P 1'
#
loop_
_entity.id
_entity.type
_entity.pdbx_description
1 polymer ?
#
loop_
_entity_poly.entity_id
_entity_poly.type
_entity_poly.pdbx_seq_one_letter_code
_entity_poly.pdbx_strand_id
1 'polypeptide(L)'
;MSTVLVIGATGRTGRHIVTGLLAAGATVRALVRTPDRADLPAEVELVAGDLQDPAAVRRAAAGADAAFLLWPWYSSEGAAAVVAELPRRVVYLSTLGGGGFWGEIEELLKDRDWTFVRPSGFAVNALAWAEQIRTGVVRIPYPKAARSLIHERDIAAVAVLALLDDHHIGQAYEITGPEAITQEDQLATIAQLTGNPIRVEGLTDDEARQAMLAQGADPLLADSAVTYWSTLVTNPEPVTTTVTQLTGRPASTFATWVRDHAAAFGVPNNG
;
A
#
# COMPACT_ATOMS: atom_id res chain seq x y z
N MET A 1 16.74 20.66 8.66
CA MET A 1 15.34 20.35 8.34
C MET A 1 15.37 19.56 7.04
N SER A 2 14.86 18.33 7.03
CA SER A 2 14.95 17.46 5.85
C SER A 2 13.82 17.76 4.87
N THR A 3 14.14 17.90 3.59
CA THR A 3 13.16 18.02 2.50
C THR A 3 12.94 16.64 1.89
N VAL A 4 11.69 16.16 1.94
CA VAL A 4 11.32 14.82 1.47
C VAL A 4 10.36 14.92 0.29
N LEU A 5 10.73 14.30 -0.83
CA LEU A 5 9.85 14.11 -1.98
C LEU A 5 8.96 12.88 -1.77
N VAL A 6 7.64 13.04 -1.85
CA VAL A 6 6.67 11.95 -1.77
C VAL A 6 6.02 11.73 -3.14
N ILE A 7 6.37 10.62 -3.77
CA ILE A 7 5.72 10.15 -5.01
C ILE A 7 4.54 9.26 -4.61
N GLY A 8 3.35 9.56 -5.11
CA GLY A 8 2.11 8.91 -4.68
C GLY A 8 1.46 9.55 -3.45
N ALA A 9 1.79 10.81 -3.14
CA ALA A 9 1.32 11.55 -1.97
C ALA A 9 -0.20 11.61 -1.80
N THR A 10 -0.97 11.63 -2.89
CA THR A 10 -2.45 11.68 -2.83
C THR A 10 -3.10 10.31 -2.60
N GLY A 11 -2.32 9.22 -2.69
CA GLY A 11 -2.79 7.87 -2.43
C GLY A 11 -3.04 7.59 -0.95
N ARG A 12 -3.65 6.45 -0.65
CA ARG A 12 -4.07 6.09 0.72
C ARG A 12 -2.89 5.99 1.69
N THR A 13 -1.81 5.32 1.29
CA THR A 13 -0.56 5.28 2.06
C THR A 13 0.17 6.63 2.03
N GLY A 14 0.25 7.27 0.86
CA GLY A 14 0.96 8.53 0.67
C GLY A 14 0.47 9.66 1.58
N ARG A 15 -0.86 9.77 1.77
CA ARG A 15 -1.45 10.78 2.67
C ARG A 15 -0.98 10.60 4.12
N HIS A 16 -0.89 9.36 4.60
CA HIS A 16 -0.35 9.10 5.93
C HIS A 16 1.15 9.42 6.03
N ILE A 17 1.92 9.19 4.96
CA ILE A 17 3.35 9.57 4.91
C ILE A 17 3.49 11.09 4.99
N VAL A 18 2.72 11.84 4.20
CA VAL A 18 2.70 13.31 4.24
C VAL A 18 2.40 13.80 5.65
N THR A 19 1.33 13.31 6.28
CA THR A 19 0.96 13.69 7.65
C THR A 19 2.06 13.36 8.65
N GLY A 20 2.67 12.17 8.57
CA GLY A 20 3.74 11.76 9.48
C GLY A 20 5.01 12.60 9.32
N LEU A 21 5.41 12.92 8.09
CA LEU A 21 6.55 13.78 7.79
C LEU A 21 6.35 15.22 8.30
N LEU A 22 5.17 15.80 8.07
CA LEU A 22 4.83 17.13 8.57
C LEU A 22 4.84 17.17 10.11
N ALA A 23 4.28 16.14 10.76
CA ALA A 23 4.31 16.03 12.22
C ALA A 23 5.73 15.90 12.79
N ALA A 24 6.65 15.32 12.02
CA ALA A 24 8.08 15.24 12.36
C ALA A 24 8.86 16.53 12.03
N GLY A 25 8.21 17.56 11.50
CA GLY A 25 8.84 18.84 11.14
C GLY A 25 9.68 18.78 9.87
N ALA A 26 9.44 17.80 8.98
CA ALA A 26 10.08 17.74 7.67
C ALA A 26 9.36 18.68 6.68
N THR A 27 10.11 19.22 5.71
CA THR A 27 9.52 19.88 4.55
C THR A 27 9.05 18.81 3.58
N VAL A 28 7.77 18.82 3.21
CA VAL A 28 7.21 17.80 2.31
C VAL A 28 6.95 18.41 0.94
N ARG A 29 7.46 17.73 -0.08
CA ARG A 29 7.17 18.01 -1.49
C ARG A 29 6.46 16.84 -2.13
N ALA A 30 5.42 17.10 -2.90
CA ALA A 30 4.64 16.08 -3.59
C ALA A 30 4.69 16.25 -5.10
N LEU A 31 5.10 15.20 -5.81
CA LEU A 31 4.90 15.11 -7.26
C LEU A 31 3.45 14.70 -7.53
N VAL A 32 2.68 15.58 -8.17
CA VAL A 32 1.25 15.37 -8.43
C VAL A 32 0.91 15.72 -9.87
N ARG A 33 0.07 14.90 -10.51
CA ARG A 33 -0.36 15.13 -11.90
C ARG A 33 -1.26 16.36 -12.05
N THR A 34 -2.08 16.64 -11.05
CA THR A 34 -3.05 17.74 -11.08
C THR A 34 -3.06 18.45 -9.73
N PRO A 35 -2.19 19.45 -9.51
CA PRO A 35 -2.05 20.15 -8.23
C PRO A 35 -3.38 20.70 -7.69
N ASP A 36 -4.21 21.30 -8.54
CA ASP A 36 -5.50 21.90 -8.12
C ASP A 36 -6.51 20.88 -7.58
N ARG A 37 -6.28 19.59 -7.83
CA ARG A 37 -7.11 18.47 -7.35
C ARG A 37 -6.42 17.68 -6.23
N ALA A 38 -5.21 18.07 -5.84
CA ALA A 38 -4.48 17.42 -4.76
C ALA A 38 -5.05 17.88 -3.42
N ASP A 39 -5.88 17.02 -2.83
CA ASP A 39 -6.35 17.16 -1.46
C ASP A 39 -5.21 16.76 -0.50
N LEU A 40 -4.30 17.71 -0.28
CA LEU A 40 -3.12 17.65 0.60
C LEU A 40 -3.05 18.93 1.46
N PRO A 41 -2.40 18.89 2.64
CA PRO A 41 -2.20 20.07 3.48
C PRO A 41 -1.54 21.23 2.71
N ALA A 42 -1.91 22.47 3.05
CA ALA A 42 -1.45 23.67 2.36
C ALA A 42 0.07 23.90 2.49
N GLU A 43 0.68 23.31 3.51
CA GLU A 43 2.11 23.33 3.80
C GLU A 43 2.93 22.44 2.85
N VAL A 44 2.29 21.57 2.08
CA VAL A 44 2.98 20.69 1.12
C VAL A 44 3.33 21.44 -0.15
N GLU A 45 4.61 21.39 -0.53
CA GLU A 45 5.07 21.92 -1.82
C GLU A 45 4.58 21.02 -2.96
N LEU A 46 3.67 21.52 -3.80
CA LEU A 46 3.16 20.76 -4.95
C LEU A 46 4.02 21.01 -6.19
N VAL A 47 4.49 19.93 -6.80
CA VAL A 47 5.16 19.96 -8.11
C VAL A 47 4.30 19.24 -9.13
N ALA A 48 3.86 19.97 -10.15
CA ALA A 48 3.09 19.43 -11.25
C ALA A 48 3.98 18.52 -12.12
N GLY A 49 3.54 17.29 -12.34
CA GLY A 49 4.23 16.36 -13.24
C GLY A 49 3.72 14.94 -13.18
N ASP A 50 4.11 14.17 -14.19
CA ASP A 50 3.90 12.74 -14.25
C ASP A 50 5.17 12.00 -13.82
N LEU A 51 5.01 10.86 -13.16
CA LEU A 51 6.14 10.01 -12.75
C LEU A 51 6.85 9.40 -13.97
N GLN A 52 6.17 9.22 -15.11
CA GLN A 52 6.78 8.76 -16.37
C GLN A 52 7.55 9.87 -17.12
N ASP A 53 7.57 11.10 -16.60
CA ASP A 53 8.41 12.19 -17.13
C ASP A 53 9.64 12.40 -16.22
N PRO A 54 10.82 11.86 -16.60
CA PRO A 54 12.05 12.03 -15.81
C PRO A 54 12.40 13.50 -15.57
N ALA A 55 12.08 14.41 -16.49
CA ALA A 55 12.34 15.83 -16.29
C ALA A 55 11.44 16.42 -15.19
N ALA A 56 10.19 15.94 -15.05
CA ALA A 56 9.33 16.30 -13.93
C ALA A 56 9.83 15.72 -12.61
N VAL A 57 10.27 14.46 -12.60
CA VAL A 57 10.87 13.82 -11.41
C VAL A 57 12.10 14.60 -10.97
N ARG A 58 13.00 14.97 -11.89
CA ARG A 58 14.18 15.81 -11.61
C ARG A 58 13.82 17.14 -10.97
N ARG A 59 12.81 17.84 -11.50
CA ARG A 59 12.33 19.12 -10.93
C ARG A 59 11.81 18.93 -9.51
N ALA A 60 11.07 17.85 -9.26
CA ALA A 60 10.55 17.55 -7.92
C ALA A 60 11.66 17.13 -6.94
N ALA A 61 12.66 16.37 -7.40
CA ALA A 61 13.78 15.91 -6.59
C ALA A 61 14.83 16.98 -6.30
N ALA A 62 14.82 18.11 -7.02
CA ALA A 62 15.82 19.17 -6.86
C ALA A 62 15.89 19.68 -5.41
N GLY A 63 17.04 19.47 -4.76
CA GLY A 63 17.27 19.87 -3.37
C GLY A 63 16.54 19.03 -2.32
N ALA A 64 15.90 17.91 -2.70
CA ALA A 64 15.36 16.96 -1.74
C ALA A 64 16.48 16.08 -1.15
N ASP A 65 16.40 15.78 0.14
CA ASP A 65 17.35 14.92 0.84
C ASP A 65 16.98 13.43 0.68
N ALA A 66 15.68 13.14 0.63
CA ALA A 66 15.14 11.80 0.50
C ALA A 66 13.88 11.76 -0.37
N ALA A 67 13.56 10.58 -0.90
CA ALA A 67 12.31 10.34 -1.61
C ALA A 67 11.59 9.07 -1.11
N PHE A 68 10.27 9.16 -1.00
CA PHE A 68 9.39 7.99 -0.97
C PHE A 68 8.92 7.67 -2.39
N LEU A 69 9.16 6.45 -2.84
CA LEU A 69 8.73 5.95 -4.15
C LEU A 69 7.59 4.94 -4.00
N LEU A 70 6.43 5.28 -4.56
CA LEU A 70 5.37 4.34 -4.91
C LEU A 70 5.39 4.16 -6.42
N TRP A 71 5.57 2.92 -6.90
CA TRP A 71 5.48 2.60 -8.31
C TRP A 71 4.06 2.10 -8.65
N PRO A 72 3.25 2.85 -9.43
CA PRO A 72 1.82 2.57 -9.61
C PRO A 72 1.49 1.60 -10.75
N TRP A 73 2.48 1.04 -11.45
CA TRP A 73 2.28 0.13 -12.59
C TRP A 73 2.71 -1.30 -12.27
N TYR A 74 2.23 -2.25 -13.08
CA TYR A 74 2.51 -3.69 -12.94
C TYR A 74 3.75 -4.17 -13.75
N SER A 75 4.60 -3.25 -14.19
CA SER A 75 5.86 -3.53 -14.89
C SER A 75 6.94 -2.56 -14.42
N SER A 76 8.21 -2.88 -14.61
CA SER A 76 9.35 -2.01 -14.28
C SER A 76 9.69 -1.03 -15.42
N GLU A 77 8.86 -0.98 -16.47
CA GLU A 77 9.13 -0.20 -17.67
C GLU A 77 9.25 1.30 -17.35
N GLY A 78 10.37 1.90 -17.75
CA GLY A 78 10.68 3.30 -17.49
C GLY A 78 11.22 3.58 -16.07
N ALA A 79 11.23 2.60 -15.16
CA ALA A 79 11.70 2.80 -13.79
C ALA A 79 13.16 3.25 -13.72
N ALA A 80 14.05 2.73 -14.57
CA ALA A 80 15.46 3.12 -14.59
C ALA A 80 15.66 4.63 -14.83
N ALA A 81 14.90 5.21 -15.75
CA ALA A 81 14.97 6.64 -16.05
C ALA A 81 14.42 7.49 -14.89
N VAL A 82 13.39 7.02 -14.20
CA VAL A 82 12.85 7.68 -13.00
C VAL A 82 13.83 7.59 -11.84
N VAL A 83 14.34 6.38 -11.56
CA VAL A 83 15.27 6.12 -10.47
C VAL A 83 16.51 6.98 -10.61
N ALA A 84 17.05 7.19 -11.81
CA ALA A 84 18.21 8.05 -12.05
C ALA A 84 18.02 9.50 -11.54
N GLU A 85 16.78 10.00 -11.52
CA GLU A 85 16.45 11.39 -11.15
C GLU A 85 16.09 11.56 -9.67
N LEU A 86 15.99 10.47 -8.91
CA LEU A 86 15.69 10.51 -7.47
C LEU A 86 16.89 11.03 -6.65
N PRO A 87 16.66 11.55 -5.43
CA PRO A 87 17.72 11.90 -4.50
C PRO A 87 18.46 10.65 -4.00
N ARG A 88 19.60 10.85 -3.32
CA ARG A 88 20.47 9.76 -2.87
C ARG A 88 19.76 8.77 -1.94
N ARG A 89 18.90 9.26 -1.03
CA ARG A 89 18.09 8.42 -0.14
C ARG A 89 16.73 8.09 -0.74
N VAL A 90 16.40 6.80 -0.84
CA VAL A 90 15.10 6.36 -1.38
C VAL A 90 14.49 5.28 -0.50
N VAL A 91 13.28 5.54 -0.02
CA VAL A 91 12.42 4.54 0.62
C VAL A 91 11.40 4.08 -0.42
N TYR A 92 11.45 2.81 -0.78
CA TYR A 92 10.59 2.24 -1.82
C TYR A 92 9.51 1.33 -1.22
N LEU A 93 8.26 1.57 -1.62
CA LEU A 93 7.16 0.65 -1.32
C LEU A 93 7.18 -0.52 -2.30
N SER A 94 7.77 -1.62 -1.85
CA SER A 94 7.90 -2.87 -2.56
C SER A 94 6.74 -3.82 -2.22
N THR A 95 6.99 -5.13 -2.23
CA THR A 95 6.04 -6.18 -1.92
C THR A 95 6.71 -7.25 -1.06
N LEU A 96 5.94 -7.97 -0.25
CA LEU A 96 6.42 -9.11 0.54
C LEU A 96 7.21 -10.10 -0.34
N GLY A 97 8.37 -10.57 0.13
CA GLY A 97 9.28 -11.44 -0.63
C GLY A 97 10.12 -10.76 -1.74
N GLY A 98 9.79 -9.54 -2.18
CA GLY A 98 10.65 -8.75 -3.08
C GLY A 98 10.85 -9.30 -4.51
N GLY A 99 9.79 -9.83 -5.14
CA GLY A 99 9.86 -10.44 -6.48
C GLY A 99 9.24 -9.62 -7.62
N GLY A 100 9.30 -10.16 -8.84
CA GLY A 100 8.70 -9.56 -10.04
C GLY A 100 9.24 -8.16 -10.35
N PHE A 101 8.39 -7.30 -10.92
CA PHE A 101 8.78 -5.93 -11.24
C PHE A 101 9.18 -5.11 -10.00
N TRP A 102 8.68 -5.44 -8.80
CA TRP A 102 9.12 -4.78 -7.58
C TRP A 102 10.59 -5.08 -7.30
N GLY A 103 11.00 -6.34 -7.39
CA GLY A 103 12.40 -6.76 -7.25
C GLY A 103 13.31 -6.14 -8.32
N GLU A 104 12.84 -6.03 -9.55
CA GLU A 104 13.58 -5.33 -10.61
C GLU A 104 13.84 -3.86 -10.26
N ILE A 105 12.85 -3.17 -9.68
CA ILE A 105 13.02 -1.79 -9.19
C ILE A 105 13.92 -1.72 -7.96
N GLU A 106 13.84 -2.69 -7.05
CA GLU A 106 14.76 -2.79 -5.92
C GLU A 106 16.22 -2.88 -6.39
N GLU A 107 16.52 -3.69 -7.41
CA GLU A 107 17.88 -3.79 -7.97
C GLU A 107 18.38 -2.45 -8.54
N LEU A 108 17.49 -1.68 -9.19
CA LEU A 108 17.83 -0.34 -9.71
C LEU A 108 18.17 0.66 -8.59
N LEU A 109 17.71 0.41 -7.36
CA LEU A 109 17.93 1.29 -6.21
C LEU A 109 19.16 0.88 -5.37
N LYS A 110 19.81 -0.25 -5.66
CA LYS A 110 20.88 -0.78 -4.80
C LYS A 110 22.16 0.05 -4.76
N ASP A 111 22.38 0.94 -5.73
CA ASP A 111 23.50 1.89 -5.75
C ASP A 111 23.20 3.19 -4.96
N ARG A 112 22.01 3.29 -4.36
CA ARG A 112 21.54 4.41 -3.55
C ARG A 112 21.57 4.09 -2.05
N ASP A 113 21.26 5.09 -1.22
CA ASP A 113 20.99 4.89 0.20
C ASP A 113 19.53 4.42 0.35
N TRP A 114 19.28 3.13 0.08
CA TRP A 114 17.94 2.57 -0.06
C TRP A 114 17.36 2.00 1.24
N THR A 115 16.03 2.00 1.35
CA THR A 115 15.28 1.14 2.27
C THR A 115 14.07 0.56 1.52
N PHE A 116 13.83 -0.74 1.65
CA PHE A 116 12.67 -1.39 1.05
C PHE A 116 11.62 -1.68 2.12
N VAL A 117 10.41 -1.16 1.90
CA VAL A 117 9.24 -1.48 2.71
C VAL A 117 8.44 -2.52 1.95
N ARG A 118 8.41 -3.76 2.46
CA ARG A 118 7.81 -4.94 1.82
C ARG A 118 6.53 -5.39 2.55
N PRO A 119 5.39 -4.71 2.32
CA PRO A 119 4.13 -5.06 2.95
C PRO A 119 3.53 -6.37 2.42
N SER A 120 2.77 -7.05 3.27
CA SER A 120 1.74 -8.02 2.86
C SER A 120 0.57 -7.34 2.13
N GLY A 121 -0.55 -8.05 1.90
CA GLY A 121 -1.77 -7.47 1.34
C GLY A 121 -2.29 -6.27 2.15
N PHE A 122 -2.85 -5.25 1.50
CA PHE A 122 -3.27 -4.03 2.19
C PHE A 122 -4.71 -4.18 2.67
N ALA A 123 -4.99 -3.84 3.93
CA ALA A 123 -6.34 -3.85 4.49
C ALA A 123 -7.31 -3.02 3.65
N VAL A 124 -6.81 -1.93 3.07
CA VAL A 124 -7.57 -1.00 2.22
C VAL A 124 -8.12 -1.59 0.93
N ASN A 125 -7.64 -2.77 0.52
CA ASN A 125 -8.20 -3.51 -0.60
C ASN A 125 -9.62 -4.03 -0.29
N ALA A 126 -9.99 -4.19 0.98
CA ALA A 126 -11.34 -4.57 1.38
C ALA A 126 -12.40 -3.53 0.96
N LEU A 127 -12.01 -2.28 0.66
CA LEU A 127 -12.91 -1.28 0.08
C LEU A 127 -13.47 -1.70 -1.29
N ALA A 128 -12.81 -2.62 -2.00
CA ALA A 128 -13.35 -3.19 -3.24
C ALA A 128 -14.65 -3.98 -3.02
N TRP A 129 -14.92 -4.44 -1.79
CA TRP A 129 -16.17 -5.12 -1.44
C TRP A 129 -17.30 -4.16 -1.08
N ALA A 130 -17.04 -2.85 -0.95
CA ALA A 130 -18.03 -1.89 -0.45
C ALA A 130 -19.34 -1.86 -1.24
N GLU A 131 -19.32 -2.08 -2.56
CA GLU A 131 -20.54 -2.18 -3.37
C GLU A 131 -21.30 -3.49 -3.14
N GLN A 132 -20.60 -4.62 -3.12
CA GLN A 132 -21.21 -5.93 -2.86
C GLN A 132 -21.75 -6.04 -1.43
N ILE A 133 -21.11 -5.39 -0.45
CA ILE A 133 -21.60 -5.32 0.93
C ILE A 133 -22.94 -4.59 0.99
N ARG A 134 -23.14 -3.53 0.19
CA ARG A 134 -24.42 -2.82 0.09
C ARG A 134 -25.54 -3.68 -0.50
N THR A 135 -25.21 -4.70 -1.30
CA THR A 135 -26.19 -5.65 -1.85
C THR A 135 -26.38 -6.90 -0.98
N GLY A 136 -25.60 -7.05 0.10
CA GLY A 136 -25.70 -8.13 1.09
C GLY A 136 -25.04 -9.46 0.68
N VAL A 137 -24.47 -9.56 -0.53
CA VAL A 137 -23.79 -10.76 -1.02
C VAL A 137 -22.43 -10.37 -1.57
N VAL A 138 -21.37 -10.94 -0.99
CA VAL A 138 -20.00 -10.72 -1.44
C VAL A 138 -19.47 -12.00 -2.04
N ARG A 139 -19.12 -11.94 -3.33
CA ARG A 139 -18.52 -13.04 -4.08
C ARG A 139 -17.00 -12.88 -4.10
N ILE A 140 -16.27 -13.86 -3.56
CA ILE A 140 -14.81 -13.82 -3.47
C ILE A 140 -14.19 -15.18 -3.80
N PRO A 141 -13.00 -15.23 -4.42
CA PRO A 141 -12.25 -16.47 -4.52
C PRO A 141 -11.70 -16.88 -3.16
N TYR A 142 -11.64 -18.18 -2.90
CA TYR A 142 -11.03 -18.77 -1.69
C TYR A 142 -11.41 -18.07 -0.36
N PRO A 143 -12.67 -18.15 0.10
CA PRO A 143 -13.11 -17.53 1.36
C PRO A 143 -12.23 -17.89 2.57
N LYS A 144 -11.67 -19.10 2.58
CA LYS A 144 -10.80 -19.63 3.64
C LYS A 144 -9.32 -19.23 3.51
N ALA A 145 -8.94 -18.48 2.48
CA ALA A 145 -7.56 -18.01 2.33
C ALA A 145 -7.22 -17.01 3.44
N ALA A 146 -6.20 -17.31 4.25
CA ALA A 146 -5.78 -16.48 5.37
C ALA A 146 -4.71 -15.46 4.97
N ARG A 147 -5.01 -14.18 5.19
CA ARG A 147 -4.18 -13.02 4.82
C ARG A 147 -3.76 -12.25 6.06
N SER A 148 -2.56 -11.68 6.02
CA SER A 148 -1.92 -10.90 7.08
C SER A 148 -2.06 -9.40 6.86
N LEU A 149 -3.28 -8.93 6.59
CA LEU A 149 -3.49 -7.60 5.97
C LEU A 149 -2.95 -6.43 6.80
N ILE A 150 -2.09 -5.62 6.20
CA ILE A 150 -1.48 -4.46 6.85
C ILE A 150 -2.29 -3.18 6.62
N HIS A 151 -2.41 -2.36 7.67
CA HIS A 151 -2.98 -1.02 7.60
C HIS A 151 -1.99 -0.04 6.95
N GLU A 152 -2.45 0.77 6.00
CA GLU A 152 -1.67 1.81 5.32
C GLU A 152 -1.01 2.83 6.26
N ARG A 153 -1.55 3.05 7.46
CA ARG A 153 -0.92 3.88 8.50
C ARG A 153 0.36 3.27 9.06
N ASP A 154 0.43 1.95 9.15
CA ASP A 154 1.60 1.23 9.64
C ASP A 154 2.70 1.18 8.58
N ILE A 155 2.32 1.01 7.31
CA ILE A 155 3.22 1.19 6.17
C ILE A 155 3.83 2.59 6.22
N ALA A 156 3.00 3.62 6.38
CA ALA A 156 3.45 5.00 6.45
C ALA A 156 4.37 5.26 7.65
N ALA A 157 4.07 4.71 8.82
CA ALA A 157 4.91 4.89 10.01
C ALA A 157 6.32 4.30 9.81
N VAL A 158 6.42 3.11 9.21
CA VAL A 158 7.73 2.50 8.88
C VAL A 158 8.46 3.32 7.81
N ALA A 159 7.75 3.78 6.78
CA ALA A 159 8.36 4.61 5.74
C ALA A 159 8.89 5.95 6.29
N VAL A 160 8.13 6.61 7.18
CA VAL A 160 8.54 7.89 7.82
C VAL A 160 9.81 7.70 8.65
N LEU A 161 9.92 6.63 9.43
CA LEU A 161 11.15 6.31 10.17
C LEU A 161 12.33 6.16 9.19
N ALA A 162 12.17 5.35 8.14
CA ALA A 162 13.21 5.11 7.15
C ALA A 162 13.63 6.35 6.36
N LEU A 163 12.71 7.29 6.13
CA LEU A 163 13.00 8.56 5.44
C LEU A 163 13.84 9.50 6.30
N LEU A 164 13.72 9.43 7.62
CA LEU A 164 14.26 10.42 8.56
C LEU A 164 15.47 9.92 9.38
N ASP A 165 15.77 8.61 9.36
CA ASP A 165 16.85 8.02 10.14
C ASP A 165 17.75 7.09 9.28
N ASP A 166 19.05 7.37 9.32
CA ASP A 166 20.11 6.67 8.60
C ASP A 166 20.27 5.21 9.03
N HIS A 167 19.80 4.83 10.22
CA HIS A 167 19.84 3.43 10.70
C HIS A 167 19.08 2.46 9.79
N HIS A 168 18.19 2.95 8.94
CA HIS A 168 17.37 2.14 8.03
C HIS A 168 18.00 1.96 6.64
N ILE A 169 19.14 2.59 6.35
CA ILE A 169 19.82 2.43 5.06
C ILE A 169 20.29 0.97 4.88
N GLY A 170 20.05 0.43 3.69
CA GLY A 170 20.40 -0.94 3.32
C GLY A 170 19.47 -2.00 3.92
N GLN A 171 18.30 -1.60 4.47
CA GLN A 171 17.36 -2.52 5.12
C GLN A 171 16.16 -2.83 4.23
N ALA A 172 15.73 -4.10 4.25
CA ALA A 172 14.48 -4.55 3.64
C ALA A 172 13.56 -5.10 4.73
N TYR A 173 12.44 -4.41 4.96
CA TYR A 173 11.51 -4.71 6.04
C TYR A 173 10.25 -5.39 5.51
N GLU A 174 10.07 -6.65 5.88
CA GLU A 174 8.80 -7.35 5.69
C GLU A 174 7.81 -6.96 6.80
N ILE A 175 6.72 -6.32 6.40
CA ILE A 175 5.73 -5.75 7.34
C ILE A 175 4.34 -6.32 7.06
N THR A 176 3.65 -6.74 8.11
CA THR A 176 2.32 -7.36 8.02
C THR A 176 1.37 -6.74 9.04
N GLY A 177 0.08 -7.04 8.90
CA GLY A 177 -0.86 -6.94 10.02
C GLY A 177 -0.49 -7.91 11.15
N PRO A 178 -1.07 -7.75 12.35
CA PRO A 178 -0.71 -8.54 13.53
C PRO A 178 -1.29 -9.96 13.54
N GLU A 179 -2.11 -10.32 12.56
CA GLU A 179 -2.87 -11.56 12.52
C GLU A 179 -3.09 -12.02 11.08
N ALA A 180 -3.12 -13.33 10.86
CA ALA A 180 -3.57 -13.94 9.62
C ALA A 180 -5.05 -14.29 9.75
N ILE A 181 -5.90 -13.63 8.96
CA ILE A 181 -7.36 -13.77 9.01
C ILE A 181 -7.89 -14.22 7.66
N THR A 182 -8.84 -15.15 7.67
CA THR A 182 -9.46 -15.62 6.43
C THR A 182 -10.27 -14.50 5.77
N GLN A 183 -10.48 -14.58 4.46
CA GLN A 183 -11.31 -13.59 3.78
C GLN A 183 -12.77 -13.62 4.27
N GLU A 184 -13.29 -14.79 4.66
CA GLU A 184 -14.60 -14.90 5.31
C GLU A 184 -14.61 -14.24 6.70
N ASP A 185 -13.55 -14.38 7.50
CA ASP A 185 -13.43 -13.70 8.80
C ASP A 185 -13.26 -12.18 8.66
N GLN A 186 -12.59 -11.71 7.60
CA GLN A 186 -12.52 -10.30 7.25
C GLN A 186 -13.93 -9.74 6.99
N LEU A 187 -14.73 -10.44 6.18
CA LEU A 187 -16.11 -10.05 5.90
C LEU A 187 -17.00 -10.15 7.15
N ALA A 188 -16.80 -11.17 8.00
CA ALA A 188 -17.50 -11.28 9.28
C ALA A 188 -17.16 -10.10 10.22
N THR A 189 -15.89 -9.69 10.27
CA THR A 189 -15.44 -8.51 11.03
C THR A 189 -16.11 -7.23 10.52
N ILE A 190 -16.20 -7.05 9.19
CA ILE A 190 -16.90 -5.91 8.60
C ILE A 190 -18.39 -5.96 8.95
N ALA A 191 -19.05 -7.11 8.80
CA ALA A 191 -20.46 -7.28 9.14
C ALA A 191 -20.74 -6.92 10.60
N GLN A 192 -19.92 -7.42 11.52
CA GLN A 192 -20.05 -7.17 12.95
C GLN A 192 -19.89 -5.68 13.29
N LEU A 193 -18.90 -5.00 12.72
CA LEU A 193 -18.59 -3.61 13.07
C LEU A 193 -19.48 -2.59 12.35
N THR A 194 -20.06 -2.95 11.21
CA THR A 194 -20.93 -2.06 10.41
C THR A 194 -22.42 -2.31 10.61
N GLY A 195 -22.79 -3.46 11.19
CA GLY A 195 -24.18 -3.89 11.36
C GLY A 195 -24.85 -4.39 10.08
N ASN A 196 -24.10 -4.52 8.97
CA ASN A 196 -24.60 -5.00 7.69
C ASN A 196 -24.43 -6.53 7.59
N PRO A 197 -25.52 -7.32 7.45
CA PRO A 197 -25.39 -8.75 7.20
C PRO A 197 -24.71 -9.01 5.86
N ILE A 198 -23.70 -9.88 5.85
CA ILE A 198 -22.95 -10.24 4.63
C ILE A 198 -23.04 -11.75 4.43
N ARG A 199 -23.56 -12.18 3.28
CA ARG A 199 -23.47 -13.56 2.82
C ARG A 199 -22.27 -13.70 1.89
N VAL A 200 -21.38 -14.63 2.21
CA VAL A 200 -20.19 -14.92 1.39
C VAL A 200 -20.50 -16.03 0.39
N GLU A 201 -20.16 -15.81 -0.88
CA GLU A 201 -20.20 -16.82 -1.93
C GLU A 201 -18.79 -17.03 -2.51
N GLY A 202 -18.38 -18.29 -2.63
CA GLY A 202 -17.12 -18.62 -3.27
C GLY A 202 -17.22 -18.49 -4.79
N LEU A 203 -16.23 -17.83 -5.40
CA LEU A 203 -15.99 -17.92 -6.84
C LEU A 203 -15.21 -19.18 -7.18
N THR A 204 -15.48 -19.77 -8.34
CA THR A 204 -14.56 -20.75 -8.94
C THR A 204 -13.29 -20.06 -9.43
N ASP A 205 -12.21 -20.83 -9.65
CA ASP A 205 -10.95 -20.34 -10.21
C ASP A 205 -11.19 -19.59 -11.54
N ASP A 206 -12.03 -20.14 -12.42
CA ASP A 206 -12.39 -19.53 -13.70
C ASP A 206 -13.14 -18.20 -13.49
N GLU A 207 -14.13 -18.16 -12.59
CA GLU A 207 -14.86 -16.92 -12.32
C GLU A 207 -13.96 -15.83 -11.74
N ALA A 208 -13.06 -16.20 -10.83
CA ALA A 208 -12.10 -15.29 -10.22
C ALA A 208 -11.13 -14.71 -11.26
N ARG A 209 -10.60 -15.57 -12.13
CA ARG A 209 -9.75 -15.19 -13.25
C ARG A 209 -10.45 -14.23 -14.20
N GLN A 210 -11.68 -14.54 -14.61
CA GLN A 210 -12.46 -13.69 -15.50
C GLN A 210 -12.77 -12.32 -14.89
N ALA A 211 -13.06 -12.27 -13.57
CA ALA A 211 -13.28 -11.01 -12.87
C ALA A 211 -12.04 -10.10 -12.92
N MET A 212 -10.83 -10.65 -12.78
CA MET A 212 -9.59 -9.87 -12.90
C MET A 212 -9.35 -9.37 -14.32
N LEU A 213 -9.56 -10.23 -15.33
CA LEU A 213 -9.42 -9.85 -16.75
C LEU A 213 -10.41 -8.73 -17.13
N ALA A 214 -11.64 -8.79 -16.63
CA ALA A 214 -12.65 -7.74 -16.84
C ALA A 214 -12.23 -6.39 -16.22
N GLN A 215 -11.34 -6.40 -15.24
CA GLN A 215 -10.75 -5.20 -14.63
C GLN A 215 -9.42 -4.78 -15.28
N GLY A 216 -9.02 -5.43 -16.38
CA GLY A 216 -7.83 -5.07 -17.15
C GLY A 216 -6.52 -5.67 -16.65
N ALA A 217 -6.57 -6.68 -15.76
CA ALA A 217 -5.37 -7.41 -15.38
C ALA A 217 -4.77 -8.15 -16.59
N ASP A 218 -3.44 -8.22 -16.66
CA ASP A 218 -2.74 -9.08 -17.61
C ASP A 218 -3.07 -10.57 -17.34
N PRO A 219 -3.23 -11.43 -18.36
CA PRO A 219 -3.53 -12.84 -18.18
C PRO A 219 -2.57 -13.58 -17.25
N LEU A 220 -1.26 -13.34 -17.34
CA LEU A 220 -0.28 -14.00 -16.49
C LEU A 220 -0.42 -13.58 -15.02
N LEU A 221 -0.77 -12.30 -14.80
CA LEU A 221 -1.06 -11.78 -13.46
C LEU A 221 -2.33 -12.42 -12.88
N ALA A 222 -3.39 -12.55 -13.68
CA ALA A 222 -4.63 -13.20 -13.25
C ALA A 222 -4.40 -14.68 -12.86
N ASP A 223 -3.68 -15.42 -13.70
CA ASP A 223 -3.33 -16.82 -13.47
C ASP A 223 -2.45 -16.99 -12.21
N SER A 224 -1.46 -16.12 -12.03
CA SER A 224 -0.57 -16.13 -10.86
C SER A 224 -1.32 -15.76 -9.58
N ALA A 225 -2.28 -14.83 -9.63
CA ALA A 225 -3.05 -14.41 -8.47
C ALA A 225 -4.01 -15.51 -7.98
N VAL A 226 -4.73 -16.17 -8.90
CA VAL A 226 -5.61 -17.31 -8.57
C VAL A 226 -4.79 -18.44 -7.94
N THR A 227 -3.68 -18.80 -8.58
CA THR A 227 -2.74 -19.80 -8.04
C THR A 227 -2.29 -19.41 -6.64
N TYR A 228 -1.80 -18.18 -6.45
CA TYR A 228 -1.34 -17.69 -5.16
C TYR A 228 -2.43 -17.76 -4.08
N TRP A 229 -3.63 -17.23 -4.34
CA TRP A 229 -4.72 -17.26 -3.36
C TRP A 229 -5.15 -18.68 -2.99
N SER A 230 -5.10 -19.63 -3.93
CA SER A 230 -5.39 -21.04 -3.64
C SER A 230 -4.46 -21.61 -2.56
N THR A 231 -3.17 -21.21 -2.58
CA THR A 231 -2.18 -21.69 -1.60
C THR A 231 -2.46 -21.18 -0.19
N LEU A 232 -3.07 -20.01 -0.06
CA LEU A 232 -3.31 -19.34 1.23
C LEU A 232 -4.39 -20.03 2.08
N VAL A 233 -5.12 -20.99 1.49
CA VAL A 233 -6.08 -21.83 2.22
C VAL A 233 -5.34 -22.84 3.13
N THR A 234 -4.21 -23.36 2.69
CA THR A 234 -3.42 -24.36 3.43
C THR A 234 -2.10 -23.80 3.96
N ASN A 235 -1.63 -22.68 3.42
CA ASN A 235 -0.42 -21.98 3.81
C ASN A 235 -0.71 -20.48 4.03
N PRO A 236 -1.27 -20.10 5.19
CA PRO A 236 -1.57 -18.71 5.52
C PRO A 236 -0.39 -17.75 5.27
N GLU A 237 -0.68 -16.49 4.94
CA GLU A 237 0.37 -15.48 4.90
C GLU A 237 1.10 -15.38 6.25
N PRO A 238 2.42 -15.15 6.26
CA PRO A 238 3.18 -15.01 7.49
C PRO A 238 2.74 -13.76 8.27
N VAL A 239 2.97 -13.77 9.58
CA VAL A 239 2.78 -12.60 10.45
C VAL A 239 4.13 -12.21 11.02
N THR A 240 4.54 -10.95 10.81
CA THR A 240 5.77 -10.39 11.35
C THR A 240 5.49 -9.48 12.55
N THR A 241 6.54 -9.19 13.32
CA THR A 241 6.50 -8.20 14.41
C THR A 241 7.24 -6.93 14.06
N THR A 242 7.67 -6.78 12.80
CA THR A 242 8.54 -5.71 12.30
C THR A 242 7.97 -4.33 12.56
N VAL A 243 6.66 -4.12 12.35
CA VAL A 243 6.00 -2.85 12.67
C VAL A 243 6.18 -2.50 14.14
N THR A 244 5.93 -3.45 15.04
CA THR A 244 6.11 -3.26 16.49
C THR A 244 7.55 -2.97 16.87
N GLN A 245 8.50 -3.70 16.29
CA GLN A 245 9.93 -3.53 16.55
C GLN A 245 10.43 -2.15 16.12
N LEU A 246 9.99 -1.65 14.96
CA LEU A 246 10.45 -0.37 14.42
C LEU A 246 9.73 0.83 15.04
N THR A 247 8.42 0.72 15.26
CA THR A 247 7.58 1.86 15.68
C THR A 247 7.35 1.93 17.18
N GLY A 248 7.70 0.88 17.94
CA GLY A 248 7.43 0.77 19.38
C GLY A 248 5.95 0.60 19.75
N ARG A 249 5.05 0.53 18.77
CA ARG A 249 3.59 0.33 18.96
C ARG A 249 3.12 -0.92 18.23
N PRO A 250 2.10 -1.64 18.74
CA PRO A 250 1.54 -2.77 18.02
C PRO A 250 1.07 -2.40 16.60
N ALA A 251 1.23 -3.33 15.66
CA ALA A 251 0.58 -3.22 14.35
C ALA A 251 -0.95 -3.15 14.52
N SER A 252 -1.60 -2.37 13.67
CA SER A 252 -3.04 -2.17 13.68
C SER A 252 -3.76 -3.43 13.21
N THR A 253 -4.74 -3.89 13.98
CA THR A 253 -5.58 -5.03 13.58
C THR A 253 -6.49 -4.66 12.42
N PHE A 254 -6.99 -5.68 11.70
CA PHE A 254 -7.98 -5.45 10.64
C PHE A 254 -9.26 -4.82 11.20
N ALA A 255 -9.69 -5.23 12.41
CA ALA A 255 -10.81 -4.60 13.11
C ALA A 255 -10.61 -3.10 13.37
N THR A 256 -9.37 -2.66 13.65
CA THR A 256 -9.05 -1.23 13.78
C THR A 256 -9.21 -0.53 12.45
N TRP A 257 -8.65 -1.12 11.38
CA TRP A 257 -8.79 -0.58 10.03
C TRP A 257 -10.26 -0.44 9.59
N VAL A 258 -11.11 -1.43 9.89
CA VAL A 258 -12.55 -1.39 9.59
C VAL A 258 -13.24 -0.23 10.32
N ARG A 259 -12.92 0.03 11.59
CA ARG A 259 -13.51 1.17 12.32
C ARG A 259 -13.14 2.50 11.68
N ASP A 260 -11.90 2.65 11.26
CA ASP A 260 -11.40 3.86 10.60
C ASP A 260 -12.05 4.10 9.22
N HIS A 261 -12.56 3.04 8.58
CA HIS A 261 -13.16 3.05 7.24
C HIS A 261 -14.64 2.70 7.20
N ALA A 262 -15.32 2.63 8.36
CA ALA A 262 -16.66 2.08 8.46
C ALA A 262 -17.66 2.79 7.54
N ALA A 263 -17.53 4.11 7.39
CA ALA A 263 -18.36 4.92 6.50
C ALA A 263 -18.38 4.43 5.04
N ALA A 264 -17.29 3.82 4.55
CA ALA A 264 -17.22 3.30 3.18
C ALA A 264 -18.11 2.06 2.97
N PHE A 265 -18.47 1.35 4.04
CA PHE A 265 -19.32 0.17 4.01
C PHE A 265 -20.79 0.47 4.34
N GLY A 266 -21.15 1.75 4.47
CA GLY A 266 -22.53 2.19 4.61
C GLY A 266 -23.13 1.99 6.00
N VAL A 267 -22.40 2.33 7.07
CA VAL A 267 -22.99 2.33 8.42
C VAL A 267 -24.09 3.41 8.51
N PRO A 268 -25.30 3.09 9.01
CA PRO A 268 -26.24 4.10 9.48
C PRO A 268 -25.61 4.87 10.65
N ASN A 269 -25.63 6.19 10.64
CA ASN A 269 -25.23 6.99 11.81
C ASN A 269 -25.96 6.47 13.06
N ASN A 270 -25.23 5.85 13.99
CA ASN A 270 -25.74 5.61 15.34
C ASN A 270 -25.68 6.96 16.08
N GLY A 271 -26.83 7.64 16.10
CA GLY A 271 -27.12 8.68 17.10
C GLY A 271 -27.40 8.07 18.46
#